data_AF-A0A931ISL8-F1
#
_entry.id   AF-A0A931ISL8-F1
#
_cell.length_a   1.000
_cell.length_b   1.000
_cell.length_c   1.000
_cell.angle_alpha   90.00
_cell.angle_beta   90.00
_cell.angle_gamma   90.00
#
_symmetry.space_group_name_H-M   'P 1'
#
loop_
_entity.id
_entity.type
_entity.pdbx_description
1 polymer ?
#
loop_
_entity_poly.entity_id
_entity_poly.type
_entity_poly.pdbx_seq_one_letter_code
_entity_poly.pdbx_strand_id
1 'polypeptide(L)' 'MTKAKGTADKNLSNVVEALDVEPVNSHQAQQLQQDKNDRRHQDSINFDQPADLDHQH' A
#
# COMPACT_ATOMS: atom_id res chain seq x y z
N MET A 1 -22.34 16.63 7.48
CA MET A 1 -21.14 17.29 8.05
C MET A 1 -20.18 17.62 6.92
N THR A 2 -19.77 18.88 6.92
CA THR A 2 -18.94 19.68 6.00
C THR A 2 -17.78 18.98 5.30
N LYS A 3 -17.63 19.25 3.99
CA LYS A 3 -16.37 19.05 3.24
C LYS A 3 -15.29 19.92 3.90
N ALA A 4 -14.39 19.32 4.67
CA ALA A 4 -13.23 20.03 5.22
C ALA A 4 -12.21 20.30 4.11
N LYS A 5 -12.52 21.29 3.26
CA LYS A 5 -11.49 22.04 2.51
C LYS A 5 -10.80 22.94 3.54
N GLY A 6 -9.66 22.51 4.04
CA GLY A 6 -8.87 23.32 4.97
C GLY A 6 -7.74 22.52 5.58
N THR A 7 -6.57 22.62 4.94
CA THR A 7 -5.28 22.04 5.33
C THR A 7 -5.27 20.51 5.42
N ALA A 8 -4.63 19.84 4.46
CA ALA A 8 -4.07 18.51 4.73
C ALA A 8 -3.33 18.59 6.08
N ASP A 9 -3.55 17.62 6.97
CA ASP A 9 -2.84 17.56 8.25
C ASP A 9 -1.34 17.76 7.96
N LYS A 10 -0.69 18.69 8.67
CA LYS A 10 0.75 18.98 8.47
C LYS A 10 1.58 17.71 8.65
N ASN A 11 1.13 16.80 9.51
CA ASN A 11 1.75 15.49 9.74
C ASN A 11 1.47 14.49 8.61
N LEU A 12 0.43 14.74 7.80
CA LEU A 12 0.11 13.95 6.60
C LEU A 12 0.55 14.62 5.30
N SER A 13 1.09 15.84 5.36
CA SER A 13 1.54 16.58 4.17
C SER A 13 2.72 15.89 3.48
N ASN A 14 3.57 15.23 4.28
CA ASN A 14 4.70 14.46 3.78
C ASN A 14 4.34 12.99 3.53
N VAL A 15 3.11 12.55 3.81
CA VAL A 15 2.75 11.13 3.67
C VAL A 15 2.69 10.74 2.21
N VAL A 16 2.26 11.63 1.31
CA VAL A 16 2.29 11.33 -0.13
C VAL A 16 3.73 11.21 -0.63
N GLU A 17 4.61 12.14 -0.25
CA GLU A 17 6.04 12.11 -0.60
C GLU A 17 6.78 10.92 0.05
N ALA A 18 6.41 10.54 1.27
CA ALA A 18 6.97 9.38 1.97
C ALA A 18 6.46 8.03 1.41
N LEU A 19 5.30 8.02 0.75
CA LEU A 19 4.76 6.85 0.06
C LEU A 19 5.27 6.73 -1.39
N ASP A 20 5.82 7.80 -1.95
CA ASP A 20 6.42 7.81 -3.29
C ASP A 20 7.89 7.38 -3.20
N VAL A 21 8.13 6.08 -3.34
CA VAL A 21 9.49 5.52 -3.31
C VAL A 21 10.12 5.72 -4.68
N GLU A 22 10.89 6.79 -4.85
CA GLU A 22 11.74 6.95 -6.03
C GLU A 22 12.94 5.99 -5.96
N PRO A 23 13.11 5.06 -6.91
CA PRO A 23 14.24 4.16 -6.90
C PRO A 23 15.53 4.91 -7.23
N VAL A 24 16.55 4.81 -6.37
CA VAL A 24 17.81 5.53 -6.58
C VAL A 24 18.70 4.88 -7.65
N ASN A 25 18.40 3.63 -8.03
CA ASN A 25 19.07 2.91 -9.11
C ASN A 25 18.20 1.78 -9.69
N SER A 26 18.64 1.20 -10.80
CA SER A 26 17.92 0.14 -11.53
C SER A 26 17.71 -1.14 -10.71
N HIS A 27 18.66 -1.50 -9.86
CA HIS A 27 18.57 -2.69 -9.00
C HIS A 27 17.50 -2.52 -7.91
N GLN A 28 17.41 -1.34 -7.30
CA GLN A 28 16.36 -1.02 -6.34
C GLN A 28 14.99 -0.94 -7.02
N ALA A 29 14.91 -0.37 -8.23
CA ALA A 29 13.67 -0.38 -9.01
C ALA A 29 13.18 -1.80 -9.28
N GLN A 30 14.09 -2.72 -9.62
CA GLN A 30 13.76 -4.13 -9.84
C GLN A 30 13.24 -4.82 -8.58
N GLN A 31 13.88 -4.58 -7.42
CA GLN A 31 13.40 -5.12 -6.14
C GLN A 31 12.00 -4.61 -5.80
N LEU A 32 11.75 -3.30 -5.91
CA LEU A 32 10.41 -2.73 -5.65
C LEU A 32 9.35 -3.30 -6.59
N GLN A 33 9.72 -3.56 -7.85
CA GLN A 33 8.81 -4.17 -8.83
C GLN A 33 8.52 -5.64 -8.50
N GLN A 34 9.51 -6.39 -8.02
CA GLN A 34 9.32 -7.77 -7.53
C GLN A 34 8.38 -7.78 -6.33
N ASP A 35 8.64 -6.96 -5.31
CA ASP A 35 7.79 -6.83 -4.12
C ASP A 35 6.34 -6.50 -4.48
N LYS A 36 6.14 -5.60 -5.46
CA LYS A 36 4.81 -5.23 -5.97
C LYS A 36 4.12 -6.38 -6.70
N ASN A 37 4.87 -7.21 -7.41
CA ASN A 37 4.33 -8.38 -8.09
C ASN A 37 3.93 -9.46 -7.08
N ASP A 38 4.78 -9.71 -6.10
CA ASP A 38 4.54 -10.70 -5.05
C ASP A 38 3.32 -10.33 -4.20
N ARG A 39 3.15 -9.05 -3.84
CA ARG A 39 1.96 -8.58 -3.16
C ARG A 39 0.69 -8.83 -3.96
N ARG A 40 0.67 -8.47 -5.25
CA ARG A 40 -0.50 -8.70 -6.12
C ARG A 40 -0.81 -10.19 -6.28
N HIS A 41 0.22 -11.02 -6.34
CA HIS A 41 0.06 -12.47 -6.39
C HIS A 41 -0.59 -13.00 -5.10
N GLN A 42 -0.09 -12.60 -3.93
CA GLN A 42 -0.70 -12.97 -2.67
C GLN A 42 -2.14 -12.45 -2.53
N ASP A 43 -2.41 -11.22 -2.95
CA ASP A 43 -3.76 -10.66 -2.95
C ASP A 43 -4.70 -11.48 -3.84
N SER A 44 -4.24 -11.95 -5.01
CA SER A 44 -5.04 -12.84 -5.87
C SER A 44 -5.33 -14.19 -5.22
N ILE A 45 -4.35 -14.78 -4.54
CA ILE A 45 -4.53 -16.04 -3.80
C ILE A 45 -5.53 -15.84 -2.65
N ASN A 46 -5.37 -14.78 -1.86
CA ASN A 46 -6.25 -14.48 -0.74
C ASN A 46 -7.68 -14.12 -1.20
N PHE A 47 -7.83 -13.54 -2.39
CA PHE A 47 -9.13 -13.27 -2.99
C PHE A 47 -9.84 -14.58 -3.39
N ASP A 48 -9.11 -15.50 -4.02
CA ASP A 48 -9.66 -16.80 -4.45
C ASP A 48 -9.86 -17.78 -3.28
N GLN A 49 -9.07 -17.62 -2.21
CA GLN A 49 -9.14 -18.39 -0.97
C GLN A 49 -9.31 -17.41 0.18
N PRO A 50 -10.54 -16.90 0.42
CA PRO A 50 -10.79 -16.10 1.60
C PRO A 50 -10.38 -16.93 2.81
N ALA A 51 -9.45 -16.40 3.62
CA ALA A 51 -9.09 -17.06 4.86
C ALA A 51 -10.37 -17.33 5.63
N ASP A 52 -10.56 -18.58 6.09
CA ASP A 52 -11.70 -18.95 6.93
C ASP A 52 -11.61 -18.13 8.23
N LEU A 53 -12.27 -16.99 8.23
CA LEU A 53 -12.44 -16.10 9.38
C LEU A 53 -13.54 -16.67 10.28
N ASP A 54 -13.39 -17.92 10.71
CA ASP A 54 -14.27 -18.52 11.69
C ASP A 54 -13.84 -17.99 13.07
N HIS A 55 -14.33 -16.79 13.39
CA HIS A 55 -14.18 -16.21 14.71
C HIS A 55 -15.05 -17.01 15.68
N GLN A 56 -14.45 -17.98 16.38
CA GLN A 56 -15.13 -18.69 17.46
C GLN A 56 -15.59 -17.67 18.52
N HIS A 57 -16.90 -17.59 18.70
CA HIS A 57 -17.58 -16.83 19.76
C HIS A 57 -17.67 -17.66 21.05
#